data_AF-A0A7X7N0V6-F1
#
_entry.id   AF-A0A7X7N0V6-F1
#
_cell.length_a   1.000
_cell.length_b   1.000
_cell.length_c   1.000
_cell.angle_alpha   90.00
_cell.angle_beta   90.00
_cell.angle_gamma   90.00
#
_symmetry.space_group_name_H-M   'P 1'
#
loop_
_entity.id
_entity.type
_entity.pdbx_description
1 polymer ?
#
loop_
_entity_poly.entity_id
_entity_poly.type
_entity_poly.pdbx_seq_one_letter_code
_entity_poly.pdbx_strand_id
1 'polypeptide(L)'
;MANSESNIASQNEIVLGENEMVCSLTNKVVKATDKEMTLQSMIAMMTEEYGFAPEDMERDFKVKYEDANEDKSKTQKVDLAIFNAGHAHDADELIRFIIVAKDAKVKPNDKKAGVEATTEGILCSTDCDFACWTNGEDLQYVYSYEDDFGQVTCEAISDFPAEGQTLDDLEAQGERAMPRKPANESLVKTFKRCHDYIYGNEGMKKTAFWELLNLIFCKLYDEKRRFSDAKQGIS
;
A
#
# COMPACT_ATOMS: atom_id res chain seq x y z
N MET A 1 38.13 27.36 34.94
CA MET A 1 37.89 25.96 34.50
C MET A 1 36.54 25.56 35.09
N ALA A 2 35.46 25.31 34.37
CA ALA A 2 35.24 25.01 32.97
C ALA A 2 33.91 25.65 32.51
N ASN A 3 33.88 26.16 31.27
CA ASN A 3 32.64 26.57 30.61
C ASN A 3 31.86 25.31 30.21
N SER A 4 30.62 25.20 30.68
CA SER A 4 29.65 24.26 30.17
C SER A 4 29.11 24.79 28.84
N GLU A 5 29.64 24.30 27.73
CA GLU A 5 29.05 24.49 26.41
C GLU A 5 27.76 23.66 26.34
N SER A 6 26.62 24.34 26.49
CA SER A 6 25.31 23.82 26.14
C SER A 6 25.26 23.67 24.62
N ASN A 7 25.34 22.42 24.17
CA ASN A 7 25.19 22.01 22.78
C ASN A 7 23.74 22.30 22.34
N ILE A 8 23.51 23.44 21.70
CA ILE A 8 22.23 23.77 21.09
C ILE A 8 22.12 22.91 19.83
N ALA A 9 21.34 21.83 19.93
CA ALA A 9 20.88 21.10 18.76
C ALA A 9 20.09 22.07 17.87
N SER A 10 20.74 22.53 16.80
CA SER A 10 20.11 23.30 15.74
C SER A 10 19.05 22.43 15.07
N GLN A 11 17.79 22.60 15.48
CA GLN A 11 16.64 22.21 14.67
C GLN A 11 16.71 23.05 13.40
N ASN A 12 17.16 22.44 12.30
CA ASN A 12 17.04 23.05 10.98
C ASN A 12 15.54 23.20 10.67
N GLU A 13 15.01 24.39 10.86
CA GLU A 13 13.70 24.78 10.34
C GLU A 13 13.76 24.67 8.80
N ILE A 14 13.17 23.60 8.26
CA ILE A 14 13.00 23.46 6.81
C ILE A 14 11.83 24.36 6.42
N VAL A 15 12.15 25.50 5.81
CA VAL A 15 11.13 26.38 5.21
C VAL A 15 10.64 25.73 3.92
N LEU A 16 9.41 25.22 3.91
CA LEU A 16 8.78 24.63 2.73
C LEU A 16 8.10 25.71 1.88
N GLY A 17 8.24 25.62 0.55
CA GLY A 17 7.45 26.42 -0.38
C GLY A 17 5.96 26.01 -0.42
N GLU A 18 5.10 26.83 -1.02
CA GLU A 18 3.64 26.63 -1.09
C GLU A 18 3.18 25.34 -1.79
N ASN A 19 4.07 24.54 -2.39
CA ASN A 19 3.77 23.26 -3.02
C ASN A 19 4.88 22.23 -2.80
N GLU A 20 5.50 22.27 -1.63
CA GLU A 20 6.57 21.35 -1.26
C GLU A 20 6.19 20.57 0.00
N MET A 21 6.68 19.34 0.07
CA MET A 21 6.56 18.50 1.25
C MET A 21 7.87 17.74 1.47
N VAL A 22 8.09 17.27 2.70
CA VAL A 22 9.21 16.39 3.02
C VAL A 22 8.77 14.95 2.80
N CYS A 23 9.51 14.20 1.97
CA CYS A 23 9.28 12.76 1.82
C CYS A 23 9.69 12.04 3.10
N SER A 24 8.78 11.25 3.68
CA SER A 24 9.02 10.53 4.94
C SER A 24 10.13 9.48 4.84
N LEU A 25 10.28 8.86 3.66
CA LEU A 25 11.29 7.83 3.42
C LEU A 25 12.71 8.39 3.22
N THR A 26 12.85 9.54 2.55
CA THR A 26 14.17 10.07 2.15
C THR A 26 14.57 11.37 2.84
N ASN A 27 13.66 12.00 3.59
CA ASN A 27 13.81 13.33 4.18
C ASN A 27 14.15 14.44 3.19
N LYS A 28 13.92 14.22 1.88
CA LYS A 28 14.13 15.22 0.83
C LYS A 28 12.87 16.06 0.63
N VAL A 29 13.07 17.34 0.32
CA VAL A 29 11.99 18.23 -0.12
C VAL A 29 11.60 17.85 -1.55
N VAL A 30 10.32 17.55 -1.75
CA VAL A 30 9.73 17.14 -3.02
C VAL A 30 8.51 17.98 -3.32
N LYS A 31 8.14 18.06 -4.60
CA LYS A 31 6.94 18.78 -5.02
C LYS A 31 5.69 17.99 -4.60
N ALA A 32 4.76 18.66 -3.93
CA ALA A 32 3.48 18.11 -3.49
C ALA A 32 2.52 17.94 -4.68
N THR A 33 2.76 16.92 -5.51
CA THR A 33 1.87 16.49 -6.60
C THR A 33 0.90 15.42 -6.12
N ASP A 34 -0.23 15.21 -6.79
CA ASP A 34 -1.20 14.16 -6.42
C ASP A 34 -0.57 12.76 -6.34
N LYS A 35 0.32 12.45 -7.29
CA LYS A 35 1.12 11.22 -7.29
C LYS A 35 2.05 11.15 -6.07
N GLU A 36 2.74 12.24 -5.73
CA GLU A 36 3.63 12.28 -4.57
C GLU A 36 2.85 12.15 -3.26
N MET A 37 1.73 12.86 -3.11
CA MET A 37 0.84 12.71 -1.94
C MET A 37 0.36 11.27 -1.79
N THR A 38 -0.04 10.63 -2.89
CA THR A 38 -0.46 9.23 -2.88
C THR A 38 0.69 8.31 -2.48
N LEU A 39 1.89 8.52 -3.03
CA LEU A 39 3.09 7.77 -2.64
C LEU A 39 3.40 7.91 -1.15
N GLN A 40 3.32 9.13 -0.59
CA GLN A 40 3.54 9.34 0.85
C GLN A 40 2.50 8.63 1.71
N SER A 41 1.22 8.61 1.29
CA SER A 41 0.22 7.81 1.99
C SER A 41 0.51 6.30 1.90
N MET A 42 1.02 5.81 0.76
CA MET A 42 1.41 4.40 0.62
C MET A 42 2.61 4.06 1.50
N ILE A 43 3.61 4.94 1.61
CA ILE A 43 4.74 4.76 2.54
C ILE A 43 4.23 4.70 3.99
N ALA A 44 3.35 5.61 4.39
CA ALA A 44 2.74 5.61 5.72
C ALA A 44 1.96 4.32 5.97
N MET A 45 1.21 3.84 4.98
CA MET A 45 0.48 2.59 5.07
C MET A 45 1.43 1.39 5.27
N MET A 46 2.49 1.27 4.46
CA MET A 46 3.46 0.17 4.57
C MET A 46 4.20 0.16 5.90
N THR A 47 4.54 1.33 6.44
CA THR A 47 5.25 1.46 7.74
C THR A 47 4.32 1.28 8.93
N GLU A 48 3.21 2.01 8.99
CA GLU A 48 2.35 2.08 10.18
C GLU A 48 1.35 0.92 10.26
N GLU A 49 0.88 0.42 9.12
CA GLU A 49 -0.13 -0.64 9.09
C GLU A 49 0.51 -2.01 8.89
N TYR A 50 1.35 -2.16 7.86
CA TYR A 50 1.94 -3.47 7.52
C TYR A 50 3.27 -3.75 8.24
N GLY A 51 3.86 -2.77 8.92
CA GLY A 51 5.02 -2.96 9.78
C GLY A 51 6.37 -3.05 9.08
N PHE A 52 6.45 -2.70 7.79
CA PHE A 52 7.74 -2.68 7.08
C PHE A 52 8.62 -1.56 7.61
N ALA A 53 9.90 -1.87 7.84
CA ALA A 53 10.87 -0.88 8.27
C ALA A 53 11.14 0.11 7.12
N PRO A 54 11.23 1.43 7.38
CA PRO A 54 11.63 2.41 6.37
C PRO A 54 12.96 2.10 5.69
N GLU A 55 13.88 1.45 6.39
CA GLU A 55 15.20 1.07 5.90
C GLU A 55 15.15 0.00 4.82
N ASP A 56 14.12 -0.85 4.81
CA ASP A 56 13.93 -1.95 3.86
C ASP A 56 13.08 -1.53 2.64
N MET A 57 12.96 -0.21 2.42
CA MET A 57 12.14 0.35 1.35
C MET A 57 12.93 1.36 0.52
N GLU A 58 12.64 1.38 -0.79
CA GLU A 58 13.23 2.33 -1.72
C GLU A 58 12.18 2.94 -2.65
N ARG A 59 12.16 4.27 -2.73
CA ARG A 59 11.33 4.97 -3.71
C ARG A 59 12.02 5.05 -5.07
N ASP A 60 11.22 5.13 -6.13
CA ASP A 60 11.70 5.33 -7.50
C ASP A 60 12.69 4.24 -8.00
N PHE A 61 12.59 3.03 -7.45
CA PHE A 61 13.47 1.90 -7.73
C PHE A 61 13.29 1.38 -9.17
N LYS A 62 14.37 0.94 -9.80
CA LYS A 62 14.36 0.42 -11.18
C LYS A 62 14.52 -1.09 -11.17
N VAL A 63 13.44 -1.78 -11.44
CA VAL A 63 13.42 -3.23 -11.58
C VAL A 63 13.82 -3.60 -13.01
N LYS A 64 14.80 -4.47 -13.14
CA LYS A 64 15.16 -5.10 -14.42
C LYS A 64 14.55 -6.49 -14.45
N TYR A 65 13.90 -6.83 -15.55
CA TYR A 65 13.30 -8.14 -15.74
C TYR A 65 13.38 -8.52 -17.23
N GLU A 66 13.26 -9.81 -17.52
CA GLU A 66 13.22 -10.33 -18.89
C GLU A 66 11.77 -10.52 -19.31
N ASP A 67 11.34 -9.93 -20.42
CA ASP A 67 9.97 -10.12 -20.88
C ASP A 67 9.84 -11.48 -21.57
N ALA A 68 8.95 -12.33 -21.08
CA ALA A 68 8.72 -13.65 -21.69
C ALA A 68 8.32 -13.59 -23.18
N ASN A 69 7.80 -12.46 -23.66
CA ASN A 69 7.37 -12.27 -25.05
C ASN A 69 8.42 -11.63 -25.97
N GLU A 70 9.46 -11.01 -25.40
CA GLU A 70 10.52 -10.35 -26.14
C GLU A 70 11.85 -10.74 -25.48
N ASP A 71 12.75 -11.46 -26.18
CA ASP A 71 14.12 -11.82 -25.74
C ASP A 71 15.02 -10.58 -25.46
N LYS A 72 14.55 -9.67 -24.63
CA LYS A 72 15.09 -8.35 -24.34
C LYS A 72 14.79 -8.03 -22.88
N SER A 73 15.86 -7.74 -22.14
CA SER A 73 15.75 -7.16 -20.80
C SER A 73 15.01 -5.82 -20.87
N LYS A 74 13.95 -5.69 -20.06
CA LYS A 74 13.21 -4.45 -19.81
C LYS A 74 13.64 -3.88 -18.46
N THR A 75 13.48 -2.57 -18.33
CA THR A 75 13.69 -1.87 -17.06
C THR A 75 12.48 -1.00 -16.80
N GLN A 76 11.79 -1.27 -15.69
CA GLN A 76 10.64 -0.50 -15.26
C GLN A 76 10.94 0.17 -13.92
N LYS A 77 10.49 1.42 -13.79
CA LYS A 77 10.58 2.14 -12.52
C LYS A 77 9.31 1.86 -11.71
N VAL A 78 9.46 1.36 -10.49
CA VAL A 78 8.40 1.26 -9.49
C VAL A 78 8.45 2.47 -8.56
N ASP A 79 7.32 2.88 -7.99
CA ASP A 79 7.28 4.10 -7.18
C ASP A 79 7.73 3.84 -5.73
N LEU A 80 7.46 2.64 -5.21
CA LEU A 80 7.99 2.13 -3.95
C LEU A 80 8.31 0.64 -4.11
N ALA A 81 9.53 0.25 -3.74
CA ALA A 81 9.99 -1.12 -3.63
C ALA A 81 10.17 -1.46 -2.14
N ILE A 82 9.87 -2.69 -1.77
CA ILE A 82 10.00 -3.24 -0.42
C ILE A 82 10.82 -4.52 -0.54
N PHE A 83 11.88 -4.63 0.26
CA PHE A 83 12.84 -5.72 0.20
C PHE A 83 12.78 -6.61 1.44
N ASN A 84 13.44 -7.76 1.38
CA ASN A 84 13.67 -8.58 2.56
C ASN A 84 14.40 -7.79 3.66
N ALA A 85 13.95 -7.97 4.91
CA ALA A 85 14.46 -7.20 6.03
C ALA A 85 15.99 -7.32 6.18
N GLY A 86 16.69 -6.18 6.18
CA GLY A 86 18.14 -6.09 6.32
C GLY A 86 18.95 -6.58 5.11
N HIS A 87 18.33 -6.84 3.97
CA HIS A 87 19.01 -7.29 2.74
C HIS A 87 19.35 -6.10 1.82
N ALA A 88 20.06 -6.39 0.72
CA ALA A 88 20.41 -5.38 -0.26
C ALA A 88 19.17 -4.97 -1.08
N HIS A 89 19.16 -3.73 -1.56
CA HIS A 89 18.10 -3.23 -2.44
C HIS A 89 18.43 -3.59 -3.90
N ASP A 90 18.19 -4.83 -4.26
CA ASP A 90 18.30 -5.34 -5.62
C ASP A 90 17.07 -6.16 -6.02
N ALA A 91 17.04 -6.62 -7.27
CA ALA A 91 15.86 -7.27 -7.83
C ALA A 91 15.61 -8.67 -7.21
N ASP A 92 16.66 -9.31 -6.69
CA ASP A 92 16.57 -10.67 -6.14
C ASP A 92 15.96 -10.63 -4.73
N GLU A 93 16.11 -9.51 -4.02
CA GLU A 93 15.57 -9.29 -2.67
C GLU A 93 14.24 -8.53 -2.66
N LEU A 94 13.70 -8.19 -3.84
CA LEU A 94 12.44 -7.48 -3.99
C LEU A 94 11.27 -8.40 -3.65
N ILE A 95 10.56 -8.11 -2.55
CA ILE A 95 9.42 -8.93 -2.13
C ILE A 95 8.07 -8.31 -2.48
N ARG A 96 8.00 -6.97 -2.53
CA ARG A 96 6.78 -6.25 -2.92
C ARG A 96 7.12 -4.96 -3.65
N PHE A 97 6.25 -4.51 -4.55
CA PHE A 97 6.33 -3.17 -5.11
C PHE A 97 4.98 -2.49 -5.27
N ILE A 98 5.00 -1.16 -5.30
CA ILE A 98 3.84 -0.31 -5.52
C ILE A 98 4.06 0.57 -6.76
N ILE A 99 3.05 0.60 -7.63
CA ILE A 99 2.92 1.53 -8.74
C ILE A 99 1.87 2.58 -8.37
N VAL A 100 2.27 3.85 -8.41
CA VAL A 100 1.36 4.98 -8.29
C VAL A 100 1.15 5.59 -9.67
N ALA A 101 -0.05 5.43 -10.21
CA ALA A 101 -0.42 6.04 -11.47
C ALA A 101 -0.28 7.57 -11.40
N LYS A 102 -0.12 8.19 -12.57
CA LYS A 102 0.15 9.63 -12.67
C LYS A 102 -0.92 10.49 -11.99
N ASP A 103 -2.18 10.12 -12.16
CA ASP A 103 -3.35 10.79 -11.60
C ASP A 103 -4.58 9.84 -11.66
N ALA A 104 -5.66 10.23 -10.98
CA ALA A 104 -6.90 9.46 -10.86
C ALA A 104 -7.62 9.15 -12.19
N LYS A 105 -7.23 9.77 -13.31
CA LYS A 105 -7.86 9.51 -14.62
C LYS A 105 -7.37 8.19 -15.21
N VAL A 106 -6.20 7.69 -14.81
CA VAL A 106 -5.70 6.40 -15.25
C VAL A 106 -6.57 5.32 -14.63
N LYS A 107 -7.15 4.46 -15.48
CA LYS A 107 -8.04 3.39 -15.05
C LYS A 107 -7.26 2.10 -14.77
N PRO A 108 -7.75 1.22 -13.87
CA PRO A 108 -7.11 -0.05 -13.58
C PRO A 108 -6.88 -0.94 -14.83
N ASN A 109 -7.76 -0.85 -15.83
CA ASN A 109 -7.68 -1.60 -17.08
C ASN A 109 -6.98 -0.82 -18.23
N ASP A 110 -6.27 0.27 -17.92
CA ASP A 110 -5.52 1.01 -18.93
C ASP A 110 -4.40 0.13 -19.51
N LYS A 111 -4.33 0.06 -20.85
CA LYS A 111 -3.43 -0.84 -21.58
C LYS A 111 -1.94 -0.55 -21.40
N LYS A 112 -1.58 0.60 -20.83
CA LYS A 112 -0.17 1.03 -20.66
C LYS A 112 0.18 1.36 -19.22
N ALA A 113 -0.78 1.87 -18.46
CA ALA A 113 -0.55 2.37 -17.10
C ALA A 113 -1.51 1.73 -16.07
N GLY A 114 -2.33 0.76 -16.49
CA GLY A 114 -3.21 -0.01 -15.61
C GLY A 114 -2.44 -1.08 -14.84
N VAL A 115 -3.19 -1.86 -14.07
CA VAL A 115 -2.67 -2.88 -13.16
C VAL A 115 -1.86 -3.91 -13.95
N GLU A 116 -2.52 -4.69 -14.80
CA GLU A 116 -1.92 -5.76 -15.62
C GLU A 116 -0.67 -5.28 -16.38
N ALA A 117 -0.82 -4.14 -17.08
CA ALA A 117 0.24 -3.54 -17.90
C ALA A 117 1.48 -3.09 -17.12
N THR A 118 1.39 -2.92 -15.81
CA THR A 118 2.49 -2.42 -14.96
C THR A 118 2.94 -3.40 -13.89
N THR A 119 2.16 -4.45 -13.58
CA THR A 119 2.53 -5.41 -12.54
C THR A 119 3.03 -6.73 -13.10
N GLU A 120 2.35 -7.30 -14.10
CA GLU A 120 2.61 -8.68 -14.55
C GLU A 120 4.03 -8.87 -15.09
N GLY A 121 4.58 -7.88 -15.79
CA GLY A 121 5.94 -8.00 -16.32
C GLY A 121 6.99 -8.29 -15.23
N ILE A 122 6.87 -7.63 -14.07
CA ILE A 122 7.77 -7.86 -12.93
C ILE A 122 7.38 -9.16 -12.22
N LEU A 123 6.10 -9.32 -11.87
CA LEU A 123 5.61 -10.49 -11.12
C LEU A 123 5.85 -11.82 -11.83
N CYS A 124 5.71 -11.88 -13.15
CA CYS A 124 5.89 -13.11 -13.91
C CYS A 124 7.35 -13.42 -14.26
N SER A 125 8.28 -12.50 -13.97
CA SER A 125 9.66 -12.57 -14.48
C SER A 125 10.72 -12.30 -13.42
N THR A 126 10.32 -12.21 -12.16
CA THR A 126 11.19 -12.01 -10.98
C THR A 126 10.64 -12.84 -9.82
N ASP A 127 11.43 -12.98 -8.75
CA ASP A 127 11.01 -13.68 -7.53
C ASP A 127 10.13 -12.81 -6.60
N CYS A 128 9.60 -11.68 -7.11
CA CYS A 128 8.71 -10.81 -6.36
C CYS A 128 7.26 -11.32 -6.42
N ASP A 129 6.67 -11.60 -5.26
CA ASP A 129 5.34 -12.21 -5.17
C ASP A 129 4.17 -11.22 -5.22
N PHE A 130 4.36 -9.99 -4.72
CA PHE A 130 3.24 -9.07 -4.49
C PHE A 130 3.43 -7.71 -5.16
N ALA A 131 2.37 -7.23 -5.81
CA ALA A 131 2.31 -5.89 -6.35
C ALA A 131 1.06 -5.15 -5.87
N CYS A 132 1.17 -3.84 -5.77
CA CYS A 132 0.03 -2.97 -5.52
C CYS A 132 0.03 -1.83 -6.53
N TRP A 133 -1.16 -1.53 -7.04
CA TRP A 133 -1.37 -0.43 -7.97
C TRP A 133 -2.41 0.53 -7.41
N THR A 134 -2.16 1.83 -7.52
CA THR A 134 -3.11 2.86 -7.13
C THR A 134 -3.01 4.10 -7.99
N ASN A 135 -4.13 4.77 -8.22
CA ASN A 135 -4.20 6.10 -8.82
C ASN A 135 -4.62 7.19 -7.80
N GLY A 136 -4.65 6.84 -6.51
CA GLY A 136 -5.12 7.68 -5.41
C GLY A 136 -6.62 7.52 -5.08
N GLU A 137 -7.42 6.93 -5.97
CA GLU A 137 -8.85 6.63 -5.75
C GLU A 137 -9.12 5.12 -5.71
N ASP A 138 -8.56 4.41 -6.67
CA ASP A 138 -8.53 2.95 -6.75
C ASP A 138 -7.26 2.42 -6.10
N LEU A 139 -7.37 1.25 -5.47
CA LEU A 139 -6.27 0.52 -4.85
C LEU A 139 -6.49 -0.97 -5.13
N GLN A 140 -5.52 -1.59 -5.80
CA GLN A 140 -5.57 -2.96 -6.29
C GLN A 140 -4.33 -3.70 -5.79
N TYR A 141 -4.53 -4.89 -5.26
CA TYR A 141 -3.45 -5.79 -4.82
C TYR A 141 -3.41 -6.99 -5.76
N VAL A 142 -2.21 -7.39 -6.14
CA VAL A 142 -1.95 -8.48 -7.07
C VAL A 142 -0.92 -9.41 -6.44
N TYR A 143 -1.16 -10.71 -6.57
CA TYR A 143 -0.25 -11.77 -6.16
C TYR A 143 0.08 -12.66 -7.35
N SER A 144 1.33 -13.06 -7.48
CA SER A 144 1.77 -14.08 -8.43
C SER A 144 2.04 -15.41 -7.74
N TYR A 145 1.63 -16.48 -8.40
CA TYR A 145 1.94 -17.85 -8.00
C TYR A 145 2.20 -18.72 -9.21
N GLU A 146 2.94 -19.81 -9.01
CA GLU A 146 3.10 -20.85 -10.01
C GLU A 146 1.90 -21.79 -9.97
N ASP A 147 1.21 -21.95 -11.10
CA ASP A 147 0.08 -22.86 -11.21
C ASP A 147 0.50 -24.34 -11.31
N ASP A 148 -0.48 -25.25 -11.33
CA ASP A 148 -0.25 -26.70 -11.46
C ASP A 148 0.51 -27.11 -12.74
N PHE A 149 0.63 -26.22 -13.73
CA PHE A 149 1.30 -26.43 -15.00
C PHE A 149 2.70 -25.80 -15.06
N GLY A 150 3.16 -25.18 -13.96
CA GLY A 150 4.45 -24.51 -13.89
C GLY A 150 4.46 -23.12 -14.56
N GLN A 151 3.29 -22.53 -14.79
CA GLN A 151 3.15 -21.19 -15.34
C GLN A 151 2.88 -20.18 -14.23
N VAL A 152 3.65 -19.10 -14.20
CA VAL A 152 3.38 -17.98 -13.28
C VAL A 152 2.12 -17.25 -13.72
N THR A 153 1.15 -17.18 -12.81
CA THR A 153 -0.14 -16.52 -12.98
C THR A 153 -0.30 -15.41 -11.95
N CYS A 154 -0.90 -14.29 -12.36
CA CYS A 154 -1.23 -13.18 -11.47
C CYS A 154 -2.73 -13.18 -11.15
N GLU A 155 -3.08 -12.97 -9.89
CA GLU A 155 -4.47 -12.81 -9.44
C GLU A 155 -4.67 -11.62 -8.52
N ALA A 156 -5.91 -11.12 -8.50
CA ALA A 156 -6.28 -10.04 -7.61
C ALA A 156 -6.56 -10.58 -6.20
N ILE A 157 -5.91 -10.00 -5.20
CA ILE A 157 -6.12 -10.33 -3.79
C ILE A 157 -6.79 -9.15 -3.06
N SER A 158 -7.28 -9.40 -1.86
CA SER A 158 -7.98 -8.39 -1.06
C SER A 158 -7.01 -7.42 -0.35
N ASP A 159 -5.82 -7.90 0.01
CA ASP A 159 -4.88 -7.16 0.87
C ASP A 159 -3.46 -7.77 0.82
N PHE A 160 -2.45 -7.02 1.24
CA PHE A 160 -1.09 -7.53 1.44
C PHE A 160 -0.93 -8.31 2.76
N PRO A 161 -0.11 -9.37 2.76
CA PRO A 161 0.46 -9.90 4.01
C PRO A 161 1.38 -8.87 4.66
N ALA A 162 1.34 -8.78 5.99
CA ALA A 162 2.23 -7.89 6.74
C ALA A 162 3.69 -8.37 6.72
N GLU A 163 4.60 -7.58 7.30
CA GLU A 163 5.98 -8.02 7.54
C GLU A 163 6.01 -9.35 8.30
N GLY A 164 6.82 -10.29 7.81
CA GLY A 164 6.91 -11.65 8.34
C GLY A 164 5.69 -12.56 8.14
N GLN A 165 4.64 -12.12 7.43
CA GLN A 165 3.45 -12.94 7.13
C GLN A 165 3.46 -13.45 5.69
N THR A 166 3.02 -14.69 5.51
CA THR A 166 2.71 -15.28 4.20
C THR A 166 1.25 -14.99 3.80
N LEU A 167 0.89 -15.29 2.54
CA LEU A 167 -0.51 -15.22 2.10
C LEU A 167 -1.38 -16.22 2.88
N ASP A 168 -0.88 -17.44 3.10
CA ASP A 168 -1.57 -18.47 3.89
C ASP A 168 -1.86 -17.99 5.32
N ASP A 169 -0.93 -17.26 5.95
CA ASP A 169 -1.13 -16.70 7.29
C ASP A 169 -2.26 -15.66 7.31
N LEU A 170 -2.34 -14.83 6.26
CA LEU A 170 -3.39 -13.83 6.08
C LEU A 170 -4.76 -14.50 5.90
N GLU A 171 -4.83 -15.53 5.07
CA GLU A 171 -6.06 -16.27 4.81
C GLU A 171 -6.53 -17.08 6.03
N ALA A 172 -5.61 -17.75 6.72
CA ALA A 172 -5.89 -18.53 7.91
C ALA A 172 -6.40 -17.66 9.07
N GLN A 173 -5.94 -16.41 9.15
CA GLN A 173 -6.45 -15.45 10.12
C GLN A 173 -7.90 -15.09 9.84
N GLY A 174 -8.31 -14.93 8.58
CA GLY A 174 -9.69 -14.65 8.18
C GLY A 174 -10.35 -13.58 9.06
N GLU A 175 -11.50 -13.90 9.68
CA GLU A 175 -12.22 -13.00 10.60
C GLU A 175 -11.51 -12.76 11.96
N ARG A 176 -10.47 -13.55 12.28
CA ARG A 176 -9.67 -13.42 13.52
C ARG A 176 -8.44 -12.55 13.34
N ALA A 177 -8.18 -12.06 12.13
CA ALA A 177 -7.11 -11.11 11.88
C ALA A 177 -7.25 -9.93 12.86
N MET A 178 -6.16 -9.60 13.57
CA MET A 178 -6.18 -8.44 14.44
C MET A 178 -6.33 -7.20 13.57
N PRO A 179 -7.33 -6.33 13.82
CA PRO A 179 -7.52 -5.14 13.01
C PRO A 179 -6.26 -4.29 13.07
N ARG A 180 -5.64 -4.02 11.92
CA ARG A 180 -4.50 -3.10 11.84
C ARG A 180 -4.99 -1.71 12.20
N LYS A 181 -4.18 -0.95 12.93
CA LYS A 181 -4.50 0.45 13.18
C LYS A 181 -4.24 1.19 11.88
N PRO A 182 -5.26 1.73 11.20
CA PRO A 182 -5.04 2.37 9.92
C PRO A 182 -4.21 3.63 10.10
N ALA A 183 -3.33 3.92 9.14
CA ALA A 183 -2.76 5.24 8.96
C ALA A 183 -3.92 6.22 8.74
N ASN A 184 -3.85 7.41 9.33
CA ASN A 184 -5.01 8.33 9.38
C ASN A 184 -5.63 8.61 8.00
N GLU A 185 -4.82 8.68 6.93
CA GLU A 185 -5.30 8.91 5.57
C GLU A 185 -5.90 7.67 4.90
N SER A 186 -5.45 6.46 5.25
CA SER A 186 -5.89 5.19 4.66
C SER A 186 -7.38 4.95 4.89
N LEU A 187 -7.87 5.21 6.11
CA LEU A 187 -9.28 5.02 6.44
C LEU A 187 -10.18 6.01 5.68
N VAL A 188 -9.78 7.28 5.61
CA VAL A 188 -10.53 8.33 4.90
C VAL A 188 -10.63 8.01 3.41
N LYS A 189 -9.53 7.57 2.79
CA LYS A 189 -9.51 7.17 1.38
C LYS A 189 -10.40 5.96 1.12
N THR A 190 -10.37 4.97 2.01
CA THR A 190 -11.26 3.80 1.93
C THR A 190 -12.74 4.21 1.96
N PHE A 191 -13.16 5.07 2.89
CA PHE A 191 -14.53 5.56 2.94
C PHE A 191 -14.93 6.36 1.70
N LYS A 192 -14.03 7.20 1.19
CA LYS A 192 -14.25 7.94 -0.07
C LYS A 192 -14.46 6.97 -1.23
N ARG A 193 -13.62 5.95 -1.37
CA ARG A 193 -13.76 4.92 -2.42
C ARG A 193 -15.09 4.17 -2.34
N CYS A 194 -15.50 3.76 -1.13
CA CYS A 194 -16.82 3.13 -0.93
C CYS A 194 -17.96 4.07 -1.31
N HIS A 195 -17.86 5.35 -0.95
CA HIS A 195 -18.82 6.37 -1.34
C HIS A 195 -18.88 6.51 -2.87
N ASP A 196 -17.76 6.77 -3.53
CA ASP A 196 -17.70 6.99 -4.97
C ASP A 196 -18.20 5.78 -5.77
N TYR A 197 -17.87 4.56 -5.32
CA TYR A 197 -18.35 3.31 -5.94
C TYR A 197 -19.87 3.16 -5.88
N ILE A 198 -20.48 3.37 -4.70
CA ILE A 198 -21.93 3.27 -4.52
C ILE A 198 -22.66 4.30 -5.38
N TYR A 199 -22.13 5.53 -5.47
CA TYR A 199 -22.73 6.59 -6.27
C TYR A 199 -22.57 6.35 -7.78
N GLY A 200 -21.42 5.82 -8.21
CA GLY A 200 -21.10 5.61 -9.62
C GLY A 200 -21.80 4.42 -10.25
N ASN A 201 -21.97 3.32 -9.51
CA ASN A 201 -22.41 2.04 -10.08
C ASN A 201 -23.87 1.68 -9.75
N GLU A 202 -24.40 2.07 -8.60
CA GLU A 202 -25.75 1.61 -8.18
C GLU A 202 -26.86 2.63 -8.42
N GLY A 203 -26.54 3.84 -8.91
CA GLY A 203 -27.54 4.89 -9.16
C GLY A 203 -28.32 5.33 -7.91
N MET A 204 -27.94 4.85 -6.72
CA MET A 204 -28.58 5.15 -5.46
C MET A 204 -28.00 6.43 -4.84
N LYS A 205 -28.89 7.25 -4.28
CA LYS A 205 -28.58 8.55 -3.67
C LYS A 205 -27.77 8.38 -2.37
N LYS A 206 -27.44 9.52 -1.73
CA LYS A 206 -26.94 9.66 -0.34
C LYS A 206 -27.40 8.60 0.66
N THR A 207 -28.63 8.11 0.55
CA THR A 207 -29.22 7.10 1.43
C THR A 207 -28.43 5.79 1.50
N ALA A 208 -27.92 5.26 0.38
CA ALA A 208 -27.24 3.95 0.38
C ALA A 208 -25.93 3.99 1.19
N PHE A 209 -25.18 5.10 1.08
CA PHE A 209 -23.99 5.30 1.90
C PHE A 209 -24.33 5.41 3.40
N TRP A 210 -25.44 6.05 3.75
CA TRP A 210 -25.91 6.08 5.15
C TRP A 210 -26.27 4.68 5.67
N GLU A 211 -26.87 3.82 4.84
CA GLU A 211 -27.13 2.44 5.24
C GLU A 211 -25.84 1.62 5.41
N LEU A 212 -24.82 1.86 4.58
CA LEU A 212 -23.49 1.28 4.82
C LEU A 212 -22.91 1.74 6.17
N LEU A 213 -22.99 3.04 6.49
CA LEU A 213 -22.56 3.55 7.79
C LEU A 213 -23.35 2.90 8.94
N ASN A 214 -24.67 2.73 8.79
CA ASN A 214 -25.49 2.04 9.77
C ASN A 214 -25.02 0.59 9.99
N LEU A 215 -24.72 -0.16 8.91
CA LEU A 215 -24.19 -1.52 9.01
C LEU A 215 -22.85 -1.56 9.73
N ILE A 216 -21.93 -0.65 9.40
CA ILE A 216 -20.62 -0.53 10.08
C ILE A 216 -20.84 -0.24 11.57
N PHE A 217 -21.70 0.70 11.93
CA PHE A 217 -21.99 1.02 13.33
C PHE A 217 -22.66 -0.13 14.07
N CYS A 218 -23.56 -0.87 13.42
CA CYS A 218 -24.16 -2.08 13.98
C CYS A 218 -23.10 -3.13 14.28
N LYS A 219 -22.16 -3.38 13.35
CA LYS A 219 -21.05 -4.32 13.56
C LYS A 219 -20.11 -3.86 14.66
N LEU A 220 -19.72 -2.59 14.67
CA LEU A 220 -18.89 -2.02 15.75
C LEU A 220 -19.58 -2.11 17.12
N TYR A 221 -20.90 -1.91 17.17
CA TYR A 221 -21.67 -2.05 18.40
C TYR A 221 -21.70 -3.51 18.87
N ASP A 222 -22.01 -4.45 17.96
CA ASP A 222 -22.03 -5.89 18.24
C ASP A 222 -20.67 -6.40 18.75
N GLU A 223 -19.58 -6.03 18.09
CA GLU A 223 -18.22 -6.40 18.49
C GLU A 223 -17.86 -5.83 19.86
N LYS A 224 -18.08 -4.53 20.10
CA LYS A 224 -17.84 -3.91 21.41
C LYS A 224 -18.61 -4.62 22.52
N ARG A 225 -19.84 -5.04 22.24
CA ARG A 225 -20.70 -5.75 23.19
C ARG A 225 -20.20 -7.16 23.46
N ARG A 226 -19.83 -7.92 22.42
CA ARG A 226 -19.18 -9.24 22.59
C ARG A 226 -17.90 -9.14 23.41
N PHE A 227 -17.08 -8.13 23.20
CA PHE A 227 -15.86 -7.91 24.00
C PHE A 227 -16.17 -7.52 25.46
N SER A 228 -17.21 -6.72 25.72
CA SER A 228 -17.61 -6.38 27.09
C SER A 228 -18.22 -7.57 27.83
N ASP A 229 -19.05 -8.35 27.15
CA ASP A 229 -19.77 -9.48 27.73
C ASP A 229 -18.79 -10.63 28.01
N ALA A 230 -17.84 -10.89 27.09
CA ALA A 230 -16.74 -11.82 27.30
C ALA A 230 -15.83 -11.41 28.48
N LYS A 231 -15.54 -10.12 28.65
CA LYS A 231 -14.79 -9.61 29.82
C LYS A 231 -15.55 -9.77 31.14
N GLN A 232 -16.88 -9.84 31.09
CA GLN A 232 -17.74 -10.06 32.24
C GLN A 232 -18.08 -11.54 32.46
N GLY A 233 -17.55 -12.45 31.64
CA GLY A 233 -17.82 -13.89 31.72
C GLY A 233 -19.24 -14.28 31.32
N ILE A 234 -19.93 -13.40 30.58
CA ILE A 234 -21.27 -13.64 30.06
C ILE A 234 -21.09 -14.22 28.66
N SER A 235 -21.48 -15.49 28.49
CA SER A 235 -21.52 -16.16 27.19
C SER A 235 -22.82 -15.91 26.46
#